data_AF-A0A953HQR8-F1
#
_entry.id   AF-A0A953HQR8-F1
#
_cell.length_a   1.000
_cell.length_b   1.000
_cell.length_c   1.000
_cell.angle_alpha   90.00
_cell.angle_beta   90.00
_cell.angle_gamma   90.00
#
_symmetry.space_group_name_H-M   'P 1'
#
loop_
_entity.id
_entity.type
_entity.pdbx_description
1 polymer ?
#
loop_
_entity_poly.entity_id
_entity_poly.type
_entity_poly.pdbx_seq_one_letter_code
_entity_poly.pdbx_strand_id
1 'polypeptide(L)' 'MLALRIADVRIEVEERAFSVDEAKRAREAFYTSASGFVMPAVSIDGARIGDGRPGPVATKLRALYIEQARHEAI' A
#
# COMPACT_ATOMS: atom_id res chain seq x y z
N MET A 1 -13.19 2.01 -1.28
CA MET A 1 -12.52 3.30 -0.99
C MET A 1 -11.07 3.33 -1.49
N LEU A 2 -10.23 2.33 -1.17
CA LEU A 2 -8.82 2.29 -1.62
C LEU A 2 -8.64 2.29 -3.15
N ALA A 3 -9.39 1.47 -3.89
CA ALA A 3 -9.31 1.40 -5.36
C ALA A 3 -9.61 2.75 -6.03
N LEU A 4 -10.56 3.52 -5.50
CA LEU A 4 -10.88 4.88 -5.98
C LEU A 4 -9.71 5.85 -5.72
N ARG A 5 -8.97 5.65 -4.62
CA ARG A 5 -7.82 6.49 -4.26
C ARG A 5 -6.57 6.18 -5.06
N ILE A 6 -6.39 4.93 -5.47
CA ILE A 6 -5.28 4.55 -6.36
C ILE A 6 -5.45 5.23 -7.73
N ALA A 7 -6.71 5.38 -8.20
CA ALA A 7 -7.02 6.16 -9.40
C ALA A 7 -6.70 7.67 -9.24
N ASP A 8 -6.97 8.28 -8.07
CA ASP A 8 -6.64 9.68 -7.79
C ASP A 8 -5.13 9.98 -7.88
N VAL A 9 -4.28 8.98 -7.60
CA VAL A 9 -2.82 9.11 -7.72
C VAL A 9 -2.26 8.76 -9.11
N ARG A 10 -3.13 8.53 -10.10
CA ARG A 10 -2.75 8.11 -11.47
C ARG A 10 -1.89 6.84 -11.48
N ILE A 11 -2.23 5.89 -10.62
CA ILE A 11 -1.60 4.58 -10.57
C ILE A 11 -2.50 3.62 -11.34
N GLU A 12 -1.92 2.91 -12.30
CA GLU A 12 -2.62 1.83 -12.99
C GLU A 12 -2.83 0.66 -12.02
N VAL A 13 -4.05 0.12 -12.01
CA VAL A 13 -4.44 -0.99 -11.15
C VAL A 13 -4.81 -2.18 -12.01
N GLU A 14 -4.21 -3.31 -11.70
CA GLU A 14 -4.54 -4.60 -12.28
C GLU A 14 -4.99 -5.54 -11.15
N GLU A 15 -6.21 -6.08 -11.27
CA GLU A 15 -6.68 -7.14 -10.38
C GLU A 15 -6.41 -8.49 -11.03
N ARG A 16 -5.41 -9.20 -10.49
CA ARG A 16 -5.08 -10.56 -10.90
C ARG A 16 -4.46 -11.35 -9.76
N ALA A 17 -4.38 -12.66 -9.95
CA ALA A 17 -3.53 -13.49 -9.12
C ALA A 17 -2.05 -13.15 -9.35
N PHE A 18 -1.27 -13.20 -8.27
CA PHE A 18 0.19 -13.06 -8.28
C PHE A 18 0.79 -14.08 -7.31
N SER A 19 2.05 -14.46 -7.53
CA SER A 19 2.75 -15.38 -6.62
C SER A 19 3.43 -14.62 -5.48
N VAL A 20 3.72 -15.32 -4.37
CA VAL A 20 4.50 -14.74 -3.26
C VAL A 20 5.88 -14.26 -3.74
N ASP A 21 6.49 -15.01 -4.66
CA ASP A 21 7.78 -14.65 -5.25
C ASP A 21 7.71 -13.36 -6.08
N GLU A 22 6.59 -13.11 -6.75
CA GLU A 22 6.34 -11.84 -7.42
C GLU A 22 6.27 -10.69 -6.42
N ALA A 23 5.53 -10.87 -5.32
CA ALA A 23 5.42 -9.87 -4.26
C ALA A 23 6.77 -9.57 -3.60
N LYS A 24 7.60 -10.59 -3.36
CA LYS A 24 8.97 -10.44 -2.84
C LYS A 24 9.89 -9.64 -3.77
N ARG A 25 9.64 -9.65 -5.09
CA ARG A 25 10.37 -8.88 -6.11
C ARG A 25 9.78 -7.49 -6.38
N ALA A 26 8.67 -7.14 -5.75
CA ALA A 26 8.06 -5.84 -5.94
C ALA A 26 8.98 -4.71 -5.46
N ARG A 27 8.83 -3.51 -6.06
CA ARG A 27 9.52 -2.30 -5.59
C ARG A 27 8.99 -1.85 -4.23
N GLU A 28 7.69 -2.02 -4.03
CA GLU A 28 6.97 -1.70 -2.80
C GLU A 28 5.86 -2.75 -2.60
N ALA A 29 5.53 -3.03 -1.34
CA ALA A 29 4.31 -3.73 -1.00
C ALA A 29 3.63 -3.01 0.18
N PHE A 30 2.31 -3.08 0.23
CA PHE A 30 1.52 -2.60 1.35
C PHE A 30 0.28 -3.47 1.50
N TYR A 31 -0.30 -3.45 2.69
CA TYR A 31 -1.56 -4.10 2.96
C TYR A 31 -2.49 -3.14 3.67
N THR A 32 -3.78 -3.48 3.65
CA THR A 32 -4.80 -2.70 4.33
C THR A 32 -5.65 -3.58 5.23
N SER A 33 -6.07 -3.04 6.37
CA SER A 33 -7.08 -3.66 7.22
C SER A 33 -7.97 -2.60 7.85
N ALA A 34 -9.13 -3.00 8.37
CA ALA A 34 -10.06 -2.09 9.03
C ALA A 34 -9.41 -1.33 10.21
N SER A 35 -8.51 -1.98 10.95
CA SER A 35 -7.77 -1.39 12.06
C SER A 35 -6.43 -0.76 11.64
N GLY A 36 -5.84 -1.23 10.55
CA GLY A 36 -4.46 -0.92 10.16
C GLY A 36 -4.31 0.20 9.14
N PHE A 37 -5.38 0.74 8.56
CA PHE A 37 -5.28 1.70 7.45
C PHE A 37 -4.39 1.14 6.31
N VAL A 38 -3.56 1.97 5.68
CA VAL A 38 -2.53 1.54 4.71
C VAL A 38 -1.19 1.35 5.44
N MET A 39 -0.67 0.13 5.42
CA MET A 39 0.58 -0.23 6.09
C MET A 39 1.63 -0.70 5.07
N PRO A 40 2.79 -0.04 4.99
CA PRO A 40 3.92 -0.50 4.17
C PRO A 40 4.48 -1.83 4.72
N ALA A 41 4.70 -2.79 3.82
CA ALA A 41 5.44 -4.01 4.12
C ALA A 41 6.86 -3.90 3.56
N VAL A 42 7.87 -3.98 4.43
CA VAL A 42 9.29 -3.89 4.05
C VAL A 42 9.95 -5.26 3.89
N SER A 43 9.26 -6.33 4.30
CA SER A 43 9.72 -7.71 4.15
C SER A 43 8.55 -8.70 4.12
N ILE A 44 8.70 -9.79 3.37
CA ILE A 44 7.82 -10.97 3.39
C ILE A 44 8.70 -12.20 3.65
N ASP A 45 8.37 -12.98 4.67
CA ASP A 45 9.12 -14.19 5.07
C ASP A 45 10.63 -13.95 5.25
N GLY A 46 11.01 -12.81 5.82
CA GLY A 46 12.41 -12.41 5.98
C GLY A 46 13.11 -11.93 4.70
N ALA A 47 12.48 -12.07 3.53
CA ALA A 47 12.98 -11.46 2.29
C ALA A 47 12.63 -9.97 2.27
N ARG A 48 13.63 -9.13 2.09
CA ARG A 48 13.48 -7.67 1.97
C ARG A 48 12.76 -7.30 0.67
N ILE A 49 11.81 -6.37 0.76
CA ILE A 49 11.13 -5.77 -0.39
C ILE A 49 11.80 -4.43 -0.70
N GLY A 50 12.11 -4.20 -1.98
CA GLY A 50 12.83 -2.98 -2.40
C GLY A 50 14.11 -2.76 -1.60
N ASP A 51 14.25 -1.57 -1.02
CA ASP A 51 15.40 -1.19 -0.17
C ASP A 51 15.19 -1.50 1.32
N GLY A 52 14.04 -2.08 1.69
CA GLY A 52 13.66 -2.36 3.07
C GLY A 52 13.12 -1.15 3.83
N ARG A 53 12.68 -0.10 3.11
CA ARG A 53 12.04 1.08 3.69
C ARG A 53 10.63 1.28 3.10
N PRO A 54 9.73 1.97 3.80
CA PRO A 54 8.45 2.39 3.21
C PRO A 54 8.68 3.21 1.94
N GLY A 55 8.09 2.76 0.83
CA GLY A 55 8.23 3.45 -0.44
C GLY A 55 7.25 4.63 -0.61
N PRO A 56 7.46 5.44 -1.66
CA PRO A 56 6.67 6.66 -1.90
C PRO A 56 5.18 6.39 -2.13
N VAL A 57 4.81 5.29 -2.81
CA VAL A 57 3.39 4.99 -3.10
C VAL A 57 2.66 4.62 -1.82
N ALA A 58 3.20 3.66 -1.06
CA ALA A 58 2.60 3.23 0.20
C ALA A 58 2.49 4.39 1.20
N THR A 59 3.53 5.24 1.27
CA THR A 59 3.56 6.41 2.16
C THR A 59 2.51 7.45 1.79
N LYS A 60 2.37 7.76 0.50
CA LYS A 60 1.38 8.73 0.01
C LYS A 60 -0.06 8.23 0.24
N LEU A 61 -0.33 6.96 -0.06
CA LEU A 61 -1.64 6.36 0.17
C LEU A 61 -2.01 6.37 1.65
N ARG A 62 -1.06 6.09 2.55
CA ARG A 62 -1.27 6.17 4.00
C ARG A 62 -1.61 7.58 4.47
N ALA A 63 -0.89 8.59 4.00
CA ALA A 63 -1.17 9.99 4.35
C ALA A 63 -2.57 10.40 3.90
N LEU A 64 -2.94 10.08 2.66
CA LEU A 64 -4.28 10.38 2.12
C LEU A 64 -5.39 9.66 2.90
N TYR A 65 -5.15 8.43 3.34
CA TYR A 65 -6.12 7.68 4.14
C TYR A 65 -6.35 8.33 5.50
N ILE A 66 -5.28 8.71 6.21
CA ILE A 66 -5.35 9.30 7.55
C ILE A 66 -6.05 10.67 7.52
N GLU A 67 -5.75 11.50 6.53
CA GLU A 67 -6.41 12.80 6.36
C GLU A 67 -7.92 12.64 6.11
N GLN A 68 -8.33 11.65 5.33
CA GLN A 68 -9.75 11.35 5.13
C GLN A 68 -10.43 10.85 6.41
N ALA A 69 -9.80 9.90 7.12
CA ALA A 69 -10.33 9.37 8.36
C ALA A 69 -10.54 10.47 9.42
N ARG A 70 -9.71 11.53 9.39
CA ARG A 70 -9.87 12.73 10.23
C ARG A 70 -11.05 13.59 9.78
N HIS A 71 -11.27 13.73 8.48
CA HIS A 71 -12.39 14.50 7.92
C HIS A 71 -13.75 13.84 8.18
N GLU A 72 -13.83 12.51 8.13
CA GLU A 72 -15.08 11.74 8.35
C GLU A 72 -15.45 11.59 9.83
N ALA A 73 -14.52 11.88 10.76
CA ALA A 73 -14.74 11.80 12.20
C ALA A 73 -15.40 13.07 12.79
N ILE A 74 -15.84 14.01 11.95
CA ILE A 74 -16.48 15.28 12.31
C ILE A 74 -17.90 15.31 11.75
#